data_AF-A0A7X7EPX6-F1
#
_entry.id   AF-A0A7X7EPX6-F1
#
_cell.length_a   1.000
_cell.length_b   1.000
_cell.length_c   1.000
_cell.angle_alpha   90.00
_cell.angle_beta   90.00
_cell.angle_gamma   90.00
#
_symmetry.space_group_name_H-M   'P 1'
#
loop_
_entity.id
_entity.type
_entity.pdbx_description
1 polymer ?
#
loop_
_entity_poly.entity_id
_entity_poly.type
_entity_poly.pdbx_seq_one_letter_code
_entity_poly.pdbx_strand_id
1 'polypeptide(L)' 'MELDEEKEELKITMHHCPSKGRFLKDPRLAPYHNYCGHCAVLYHRALEPLGFTANDLDLSQADNARCVFIVRRKKSK' A
#
# COMPACT_ATOMS: atom_id res chain seq x y z
N MET A 1 1.08 -1.07 -12.64
CA MET A 1 1.36 0.30 -12.19
C MET A 1 0.81 1.22 -13.25
N GLU A 2 0.04 2.21 -12.84
CA GLU A 2 -0.67 3.16 -13.69
C GLU A 2 -0.31 4.56 -13.21
N LEU A 3 0.13 5.44 -14.11
CA LEU A 3 0.38 6.85 -13.82
C LEU A 3 -0.70 7.67 -14.56
N ASP A 4 -1.45 8.45 -13.80
CA ASP A 4 -2.42 9.44 -14.30
C ASP A 4 -1.84 10.83 -14.07
N GLU A 5 -1.24 11.40 -15.10
CA GLU A 5 -0.57 12.72 -15.03
C GLU A 5 -1.58 13.86 -14.87
N GLU A 6 -2.80 13.71 -15.40
CA GLU A 6 -3.86 14.72 -15.26
C GLU A 6 -4.35 14.82 -13.81
N LYS A 7 -4.43 13.67 -13.11
CA LYS A 7 -4.82 13.60 -11.70
C LYS A 7 -3.65 13.69 -10.72
N GLU A 8 -2.40 13.80 -11.22
CA GLU A 8 -1.17 13.70 -10.43
C GLU A 8 -1.18 12.46 -9.49
N GLU A 9 -1.64 11.32 -10.00
CA GLU A 9 -1.87 10.09 -9.25
C GLU A 9 -1.05 8.92 -9.81
N LEU A 10 -0.31 8.24 -8.92
CA LEU A 10 0.32 6.96 -9.19
C LEU A 10 -0.45 5.85 -8.47
N LYS A 11 -0.94 4.87 -9.23
CA LYS A 11 -1.64 3.69 -8.70
C LYS A 11 -0.83 2.42 -8.94
N ILE A 12 -0.57 1.69 -7.87
CA ILE A 12 0.13 0.41 -7.90
C ILE A 12 -0.84 -0.69 -7.45
N THR A 13 -1.29 -1.49 -8.41
CA THR A 13 -2.03 -2.73 -8.15
C THR A 13 -1.05 -3.84 -7.79
N MET A 14 -1.06 -4.28 -6.53
CA MET A 14 -0.24 -5.39 -6.03
C MET A 14 -1.02 -6.70 -6.17
N HIS A 15 -0.68 -7.49 -7.18
CA HIS A 15 -1.34 -8.79 -7.43
C HIS A 15 -0.88 -9.91 -6.48
N HIS A 16 0.30 -9.75 -5.87
CA HIS A 16 0.85 -10.73 -4.92
C HIS A 16 1.83 -10.06 -3.93
N CYS A 17 1.33 -9.70 -2.74
CA CYS A 17 2.13 -9.13 -1.66
C CYS A 17 3.13 -10.18 -1.13
N PRO A 18 4.45 -9.89 -1.14
CA PRO A 18 5.47 -10.84 -0.72
C PRO A 18 5.42 -11.16 0.79
N SER A 19 4.90 -10.23 1.59
CA SER A 19 4.76 -10.41 3.03
C SER A 19 3.50 -11.19 3.39
N LYS A 20 2.30 -10.69 3.02
CA LYS A 20 1.03 -11.38 3.29
C LYS A 20 0.96 -12.76 2.61
N GLY A 21 1.50 -12.89 1.39
CA GLY A 21 1.56 -14.17 0.68
C GLY A 21 2.38 -15.24 1.42
N ARG A 22 3.37 -14.87 2.24
CA ARG A 22 4.09 -15.83 3.10
C ARG A 22 3.22 -16.34 4.24
N PHE A 23 2.49 -15.44 4.92
CA PHE A 23 1.56 -15.83 5.98
C PHE A 23 0.42 -16.73 5.48
N LEU A 24 -0.05 -16.51 4.24
CA LEU A 24 -1.08 -17.38 3.64
C LEU A 24 -0.57 -18.78 3.28
N LYS A 25 0.74 -18.95 3.08
CA LYS A 25 1.35 -20.24 2.71
C LYS A 25 1.81 -21.07 3.91
N ASP A 26 2.17 -20.43 5.02
CA ASP A 26 2.63 -21.12 6.23
C ASP A 26 1.71 -20.79 7.42
N PRO A 27 0.80 -21.71 7.81
CA PRO A 27 -0.15 -21.48 8.89
C PRO A 27 0.50 -21.37 10.28
N ARG A 28 1.79 -21.71 10.43
CA ARG A 28 2.53 -21.52 11.68
C ARG A 28 2.93 -20.06 11.90
N LEU A 29 2.88 -19.24 10.85
CA LEU A 29 3.17 -17.82 10.92
C LEU A 29 1.86 -17.05 11.11
N ALA A 30 1.65 -16.54 12.32
CA ALA A 30 0.53 -15.64 12.60
C ALA A 30 0.99 -14.17 12.45
N PRO A 31 0.43 -13.40 11.51
CA PRO A 31 0.69 -11.96 11.48
C PRO A 31 0.07 -11.27 12.70
N TYR A 32 0.69 -10.19 13.17
CA TYR A 32 0.08 -9.35 14.21
C TYR A 32 -1.18 -8.65 13.69
N HIS A 33 -2.01 -8.14 14.59
CA HIS A 33 -3.26 -7.46 14.23
C HIS A 33 -3.01 -6.25 13.31
N ASN A 34 -3.80 -6.14 12.24
CA ASN A 34 -3.63 -5.11 11.22
C ASN A 34 -2.22 -5.11 10.56
N TYR A 35 -1.66 -6.30 10.33
CA TYR A 35 -0.36 -6.43 9.66
C TYR A 35 -0.31 -5.61 8.36
N CYS A 36 -1.28 -5.73 7.45
CA CYS A 36 -1.21 -5.04 6.16
C CYS A 36 -1.23 -3.50 6.25
N GLY A 37 -1.78 -2.94 7.33
CA GLY A 37 -1.80 -1.49 7.55
C GLY A 37 -0.41 -0.86 7.71
N HIS A 38 0.64 -1.65 8.00
CA HIS A 38 1.99 -1.11 8.15
C HIS A 38 2.51 -0.44 6.87
N CYS A 39 2.09 -0.91 5.69
CA CYS A 39 2.55 -0.36 4.41
C CYS A 39 2.17 1.12 4.29
N ALA A 40 0.95 1.50 4.68
CA ALA A 40 0.51 2.89 4.66
C ALA A 40 1.39 3.76 5.55
N VAL A 41 1.76 3.27 6.75
CA VAL A 41 2.65 4.00 7.66
C VAL A 41 4.06 4.14 7.10
N LEU A 42 4.64 3.05 6.59
CA LEU A 42 6.00 3.05 6.03
C LEU A 42 6.10 3.97 4.82
N TYR A 43 5.17 3.83 3.86
CA TYR A 43 5.21 4.64 2.64
C TYR A 43 4.85 6.10 2.89
N HIS A 44 3.89 6.38 3.77
CA HIS A 44 3.62 7.77 4.19
C HIS A 44 4.89 8.45 4.70
N ARG A 45 5.61 7.83 5.64
CA ARG A 45 6.85 8.41 6.20
C ARG A 45 7.94 8.64 5.16
N ALA A 46 8.02 7.79 4.14
CA ALA A 46 9.01 7.92 3.07
C ALA A 46 8.63 9.00 2.06
N LEU A 47 7.34 9.12 1.73
CA LEU A 47 6.86 9.94 0.62
C LEU A 47 6.38 11.34 1.04
N GLU A 48 5.93 11.50 2.28
CA GLU A 48 5.46 12.80 2.79
C GLU A 48 6.55 13.89 2.73
N PRO A 49 7.81 13.64 3.14
CA PRO A 49 8.87 14.65 3.06
C PRO A 49 9.20 15.07 1.61
N LEU A 50 8.85 14.22 0.64
CA LEU A 50 9.07 14.46 -0.79
C LEU A 50 7.89 15.22 -1.44
N GLY A 51 6.87 15.58 -0.67
CA GLY A 51 5.71 16.32 -1.17
C GLY A 51 4.60 15.43 -1.75
N PHE A 52 4.49 14.17 -1.29
CA PHE A 52 3.43 13.25 -1.72
C PHE A 52 2.59 12.74 -0.54
N THR A 53 1.33 12.41 -0.78
CA THR A 53 0.45 11.70 0.15
C THR A 53 0.32 10.25 -0.27
N ALA A 54 0.47 9.33 0.67
CA ALA A 54 0.55 7.89 0.43
C ALA A 54 -0.24 7.07 1.47
N ASN A 55 -1.36 7.63 1.93
CA ASN A 55 -2.19 7.03 2.97
C ASN A 55 -3.29 6.16 2.36
N ASP A 56 -3.49 6.27 1.06
CA ASP A 56 -4.53 5.60 0.31
C ASP A 56 -4.06 4.18 -0.06
N LEU A 57 -4.49 3.22 0.75
CA LEU A 57 -4.20 1.80 0.57
C LEU A 57 -5.52 1.03 0.63
N ASP A 58 -5.92 0.43 -0.50
CA ASP A 58 -7.04 -0.50 -0.56
C ASP A 58 -6.56 -1.89 -0.14
N LEU A 59 -7.06 -2.33 1.01
CA LEU A 59 -6.78 -3.63 1.62
C LEU A 59 -7.95 -4.61 1.52
N SER A 60 -9.00 -4.30 0.75
CA SER A 60 -10.20 -5.15 0.60
C SER A 60 -9.90 -6.57 0.10
N GLN A 61 -8.77 -6.76 -0.57
CA GLN A 61 -8.29 -8.05 -1.08
C GLN A 61 -7.05 -8.59 -0.35
N ALA A 62 -6.76 -8.08 0.85
CA ALA A 62 -5.58 -8.47 1.61
C ALA A 62 -5.54 -9.97 1.92
N ASP A 63 -6.69 -10.62 2.13
CA ASP A 63 -6.76 -12.07 2.36
C ASP A 63 -6.43 -12.91 1.13
N ASN A 64 -6.37 -12.31 -0.05
CA ASN A 64 -5.84 -12.91 -1.28
C ASN A 64 -4.40 -12.47 -1.58
N ALA A 65 -3.70 -11.89 -0.58
CA ALA A 65 -2.40 -11.23 -0.73
C ALA A 65 -2.39 -10.15 -1.83
N ARG A 66 -3.49 -9.41 -1.99
CA ARG A 66 -3.63 -8.34 -2.97
C ARG A 66 -3.93 -7.01 -2.28
N CYS A 67 -3.44 -5.92 -2.84
CA CYS A 67 -3.79 -4.57 -2.41
C CYS A 67 -3.62 -3.56 -3.55
N VAL A 68 -4.17 -2.36 -3.38
CA VAL A 68 -3.91 -1.23 -4.27
C VAL A 68 -3.33 -0.10 -3.44
N PHE A 69 -2.21 0.43 -3.89
CA PHE A 69 -1.54 1.56 -3.25
C PHE A 69 -1.60 2.77 -4.17
N ILE A 70 -2.04 3.91 -3.62
CA ILE A 70 -2.20 5.15 -4.38
C ILE A 70 -1.34 6.23 -3.74
N VAL A 71 -0.55 6.90 -4.59
CA VAL A 71 0.26 8.05 -4.24
C VAL A 71 -0.24 9.25 -5.01
N ARG A 72 -0.38 10.38 -4.34
CA ARG A 72 -0.79 11.65 -4.94
C ARG A 72 0.16 12.74 -4.54
N ARG A 73 0.25 13.79 -5.35
CA ARG A 73 0.95 15.01 -4.94
C ARG A 73 0.26 15.63 -3.72
N LYS A 74 1.03 16.02 -2.71
CA LYS A 74 0.51 16.74 -1.55
C LYS A 74 0.06 18.11 -2.01
N LYS A 75 -1.22 18.42 -1.84
CA LYS A 75 -1.72 19.78 -2.09
C LYS A 75 -1.03 20.73 -1.11
N SER A 76 -0.38 21.77 -1.64
CA SER A 76 0.13 22.86 -0.80
C SER A 76 -1.03 23.46 -0.01
N LYS A 77 -0.80 23.67 1.29
CA LYS A 77 -1.73 24.37 2.16
C LYS A 77 -1.69 25.86 1.91
#